data_AF-A0A395XBV8-F1
#
_entry.id   AF-A0A395XBV8-F1
#
_cell.length_a   1.000
_cell.length_b   1.000
_cell.length_c   1.000
_cell.angle_alpha   90.00
_cell.angle_beta   90.00
_cell.angle_gamma   90.00
#
_symmetry.space_group_name_H-M   'P 1'
#
loop_
_entity.id
_entity.type
_entity.pdbx_description
1 polymer ?
#
loop_
_entity_poly.entity_id
_entity_poly.type
_entity_poly.pdbx_seq_one_letter_code
_entity_poly.pdbx_strand_id
1 'polypeptide(L)'
;METVTEYKEEYRLPPAECLRKMKLLCLRQELGKGEYAEIRIKKNAVVEIVSVRVNGQEKDWDTEGEIVRVHDLVNEINLLEIAAMIPADFTWTGEKKNVILTYNVF
;
A
#
# COMPACT_ATOMS: atom_id res chain seq x y z
N MET A 1 -46.84 4.92 -17.70
CA MET A 1 -46.06 6.04 -17.16
C MET A 1 -44.87 5.42 -16.46
N GLU A 2 -43.75 5.29 -17.17
CA GLU A 2 -42.52 4.72 -16.62
C GLU A 2 -41.89 5.78 -15.73
N THR A 3 -41.79 5.50 -14.44
CA THR A 3 -41.03 6.33 -13.51
C THR A 3 -39.56 6.16 -13.83
N VAL A 4 -39.01 7.09 -14.61
CA VAL A 4 -37.56 7.27 -14.76
C VAL A 4 -37.03 7.65 -13.39
N THR A 5 -36.40 6.71 -12.70
CA THR A 5 -35.62 6.98 -11.50
C THR A 5 -34.42 7.81 -11.95
N GLU A 6 -34.49 9.11 -11.72
CA GLU A 6 -33.38 10.04 -11.89
C GLU A 6 -32.22 9.54 -11.01
N TYR A 7 -31.19 8.97 -11.63
CA TYR A 7 -29.94 8.66 -10.95
C TYR A 7 -29.35 10.00 -10.52
N LYS A 8 -29.54 10.37 -9.25
CA LYS A 8 -28.77 11.46 -8.63
C LYS A 8 -27.32 11.01 -8.58
N GLU A 9 -26.50 11.56 -9.47
CA GLU A 9 -25.05 11.49 -9.42
C GLU A 9 -24.61 11.91 -8.01
N GLU A 10 -24.31 10.93 -7.15
CA GLU A 10 -23.62 11.19 -5.89
C GLU A 10 -22.36 11.97 -6.21
N TYR A 11 -22.22 13.15 -5.59
CA TYR A 11 -21.11 14.08 -5.75
C TYR A 11 -19.75 13.34 -5.84
N ARG A 12 -19.34 12.99 -7.05
CA ARG A 12 -17.98 12.55 -7.32
C ARG A 12 -17.16 13.81 -7.40
N LEU A 13 -16.31 14.02 -6.41
CA LEU A 13 -15.23 15.01 -6.51
C LEU A 13 -14.61 14.90 -7.91
N PRO A 14 -14.36 16.03 -8.62
CA PRO A 14 -13.75 15.97 -9.94
C PRO A 14 -12.47 15.13 -9.91
N PRO A 15 -12.18 14.30 -10.92
CA PRO A 15 -11.00 13.42 -10.91
C PRO A 15 -9.69 14.15 -10.56
N ALA A 16 -9.54 15.40 -11.00
CA ALA A 16 -8.39 16.24 -10.68
C ALA A 16 -8.28 16.60 -9.18
N GLU A 17 -9.41 16.79 -8.49
CA GLU A 17 -9.43 17.03 -7.04
C GLU A 17 -9.16 15.75 -6.25
N CYS A 18 -9.65 14.61 -6.72
CA CYS A 18 -9.31 13.30 -6.14
C CYS A 18 -7.80 13.04 -6.21
N LEU A 19 -7.18 13.28 -7.37
CA LEU A 19 -5.75 13.10 -7.58
C LEU A 19 -4.89 14.00 -6.68
N ARG A 20 -5.36 15.23 -6.40
CA ARG A 20 -4.65 16.16 -5.50
C ARG A 20 -4.65 15.73 -4.03
N LYS A 21 -5.59 14.87 -3.64
CA LYS A 21 -5.71 14.39 -2.25
C LYS A 21 -4.84 13.18 -1.96
N MET A 22 -4.19 12.59 -2.98
CA MET A 22 -3.39 11.38 -2.82
C MET A 22 -1.98 11.56 -3.39
N LYS A 23 -1.03 10.80 -2.86
CA LYS A 23 0.33 10.69 -3.39
C LYS A 23 0.84 9.26 -3.28
N LEU A 24 1.79 8.93 -4.15
CA LEU A 24 2.50 7.65 -4.12
C LEU A 24 3.70 7.76 -3.17
N LEU A 25 3.80 6.84 -2.22
CA LEU A 25 4.96 6.68 -1.36
C LEU A 25 5.67 5.37 -1.69
N CYS A 26 6.97 5.43 -1.91
CA CYS A 26 7.81 4.24 -2.08
C CYS A 26 8.63 4.00 -0.81
N LEU A 27 8.51 2.80 -0.24
CA LEU A 27 9.21 2.35 0.95
C LEU A 27 10.15 1.23 0.60
N ARG A 28 11.29 1.18 1.29
CA ARG A 28 12.29 0.12 1.15
C ARG A 28 12.64 -0.45 2.50
N GLN A 29 12.76 -1.76 2.58
CA GLN A 29 13.11 -2.48 3.80
C GLN A 29 13.98 -3.69 3.46
N GLU A 30 15.05 -3.89 4.22
CA GLU A 30 15.84 -5.11 4.15
C GLU A 30 15.17 -6.19 5.01
N LEU A 31 14.97 -7.37 4.42
CA LEU A 31 14.42 -8.56 5.06
C LEU A 31 15.46 -9.68 5.02
N GLY A 32 15.43 -10.55 6.02
CA GLY A 32 16.21 -11.79 6.01
C GLY A 32 15.64 -12.81 5.03
N LYS A 33 16.25 -14.00 5.03
CA LYS A 33 15.76 -15.18 4.33
C LYS A 33 14.54 -15.79 5.03
N GLY A 34 13.58 -16.27 4.25
CA GLY A 34 12.37 -16.95 4.75
C GLY A 34 11.47 -17.44 3.63
N GLU A 35 10.48 -18.25 3.98
CA GLU A 35 9.41 -18.64 3.04
C GLU A 35 8.53 -17.44 2.69
N TYR A 36 8.22 -16.61 3.69
CA TYR A 36 7.46 -15.38 3.50
C TYR A 36 7.75 -14.35 4.60
N ALA A 37 7.35 -13.10 4.35
CA ALA A 37 7.25 -12.07 5.37
C ALA A 37 5.83 -11.53 5.47
N GLU A 38 5.46 -11.15 6.69
CA GLU A 38 4.26 -10.39 6.97
C GLU A 38 4.66 -8.96 7.33
N ILE A 39 4.25 -8.01 6.51
CA ILE A 39 4.47 -6.58 6.72
C ILE A 39 3.17 -5.96 7.24
N ARG A 40 3.22 -5.41 8.45
CA ARG A 40 2.06 -4.71 9.01
C ARG A 40 2.05 -3.26 8.56
N ILE A 41 1.01 -2.87 7.84
CA ILE A 41 0.78 -1.51 7.38
C ILE A 41 -0.15 -0.75 8.34
N LYS A 42 0.00 0.56 8.45
CA LYS A 42 -0.93 1.39 9.24
C LYS A 42 -2.14 1.76 8.39
N LYS A 43 -3.29 1.18 8.71
CA LYS A 43 -4.56 1.36 7.97
C LYS A 43 -5.03 2.80 7.82
N ASN A 44 -4.75 3.66 8.80
CA ASN A 44 -5.17 5.07 8.73
C ASN A 44 -4.20 5.95 7.91
N ALA A 45 -3.09 5.38 7.44
CA ALA A 45 -2.11 6.07 6.62
C ALA A 45 -2.07 5.56 5.18
N VAL A 46 -2.26 4.26 4.99
CA VAL A 46 -2.29 3.62 3.66
C VAL A 46 -3.72 3.47 3.21
N VAL A 47 -4.01 4.05 2.03
CA VAL A 47 -5.28 3.84 1.35
C VAL A 47 -5.25 2.54 0.56
N GLU A 48 -4.15 2.29 -0.16
CA GLU A 48 -4.01 1.12 -1.02
C GLU A 48 -2.53 0.76 -1.23
N ILE A 49 -2.23 -0.52 -1.42
CA ILE A 49 -0.92 -1.00 -1.86
C ILE A 49 -0.96 -1.18 -3.38
N VAL A 50 -0.08 -0.49 -4.09
CA VAL A 50 -0.07 -0.45 -5.56
C VAL A 50 0.87 -1.48 -6.15
N SER A 51 2.01 -1.72 -5.50
CA SER A 51 3.03 -2.65 -5.97
C SER A 51 3.89 -3.14 -4.82
N VAL A 52 4.24 -4.42 -4.87
CA VAL A 52 5.26 -5.00 -4.02
C VAL A 52 6.34 -5.64 -4.89
N ARG A 53 7.59 -5.31 -4.59
CA ARG A 53 8.76 -5.86 -5.26
C ARG A 53 9.74 -6.41 -4.25
N VAL A 54 10.45 -7.46 -4.64
CA VAL A 54 11.57 -8.03 -3.89
C VAL A 54 12.77 -8.09 -4.82
N ASN A 55 13.88 -7.48 -4.41
CA ASN A 55 15.12 -7.41 -5.20
C ASN A 55 14.88 -6.82 -6.61
N GLY A 56 13.99 -5.83 -6.71
CA GLY A 56 13.60 -5.22 -7.98
C GLY A 56 12.67 -6.06 -8.86
N GLN A 57 12.27 -7.26 -8.45
CA GLN A 57 11.29 -8.08 -9.16
C GLN A 57 9.90 -7.91 -8.56
N GLU A 58 8.90 -7.71 -9.42
CA GLU A 58 7.51 -7.69 -8.98
C GLU A 58 7.10 -9.06 -8.43
N LYS A 59 6.36 -9.04 -7.33
CA LYS A 59 5.87 -10.23 -6.64
C LYS A 59 4.36 -10.18 -6.60
N ASP A 60 3.72 -11.34 -6.52
CA ASP A 60 2.35 -11.41 -6.05
C ASP A 60 2.34 -11.21 -4.53
N TRP A 61 1.30 -10.55 -4.03
CA TRP A 61 1.07 -10.36 -2.60
C TRP A 61 -0.42 -10.51 -2.30
N ASP A 62 -0.72 -10.95 -1.08
CA ASP A 62 -2.06 -10.90 -0.51
C ASP A 62 -2.13 -9.89 0.64
N THR A 63 -3.31 -9.32 0.82
CA THR A 63 -3.59 -8.39 1.90
C THR A 63 -4.72 -8.95 2.76
N GLU A 64 -4.43 -9.21 4.03
CA GLU A 64 -5.42 -9.56 5.05
C GLU A 64 -5.48 -8.46 6.10
N GLY A 65 -6.48 -7.58 5.97
CA GLY A 65 -6.65 -6.43 6.85
C GLY A 65 -5.47 -5.45 6.75
N GLU A 66 -4.60 -5.47 7.77
CA GLU A 66 -3.42 -4.59 7.86
C GLU A 66 -2.12 -5.31 7.54
N ILE A 67 -2.19 -6.55 7.07
CA ILE A 67 -1.03 -7.39 6.80
C ILE A 67 -0.88 -7.56 5.30
N VAL A 68 0.29 -7.21 4.78
CA VAL A 68 0.73 -7.55 3.43
C VAL A 68 1.68 -8.74 3.55
N ARG A 69 1.36 -9.85 2.87
CA ARG A 69 2.20 -11.04 2.85
C ARG A 69 2.97 -11.13 1.54
N VAL A 70 4.26 -11.42 1.64
CA VAL A 70 5.20 -11.46 0.50
C VAL A 70 6.01 -12.74 0.59
N HIS A 71 6.04 -13.52 -0.49
CA HIS A 71 6.66 -14.84 -0.55
C HIS A 71 8.03 -14.85 -1.23
N ASP A 72 8.73 -15.98 -1.10
CA ASP A 72 10.01 -16.31 -1.75
C ASP A 72 11.17 -15.38 -1.39
N LEU A 73 11.44 -15.22 -0.09
CA LEU A 73 12.59 -14.46 0.41
C LEU A 73 13.84 -15.33 0.40
N VAL A 74 14.36 -15.61 -0.81
CA VAL A 74 15.38 -16.65 -1.04
C VAL A 74 16.81 -16.25 -0.66
N ASN A 75 17.13 -14.96 -0.68
CA ASN A 75 18.48 -14.46 -0.38
C ASN A 75 18.70 -14.28 1.12
N GLU A 76 19.95 -14.27 1.57
CA GLU A 76 20.31 -13.92 2.95
C GLU A 76 19.82 -12.51 3.34
N ILE A 77 19.84 -11.59 2.36
CA ILE A 77 19.24 -10.26 2.45
C ILE A 77 18.38 -10.03 1.21
N ASN A 78 17.10 -9.73 1.42
CA ASN A 78 16.13 -9.39 0.39
C ASN A 78 15.72 -7.92 0.54
N LEU A 79 15.82 -7.14 -0.53
CA LEU A 79 15.33 -5.76 -0.55
C LEU A 79 13.85 -5.76 -0.93
N LEU A 80 12.99 -5.58 0.07
CA LEU A 80 11.57 -5.32 -0.13
C LEU A 80 11.37 -3.86 -0.56
N GLU A 81 10.54 -3.65 -1.57
CA GLU A 81 10.07 -2.33 -2.00
C GLU A 81 8.54 -2.34 -2.08
N ILE A 82 7.89 -1.42 -1.38
CA ILE A 82 6.43 -1.26 -1.40
C ILE A 82 6.08 0.12 -1.93
N ALA A 83 5.20 0.18 -2.92
CA ALA A 83 4.56 1.40 -3.37
C ALA A 83 3.13 1.47 -2.81
N ALA A 84 2.82 2.53 -2.07
CA ALA A 84 1.54 2.72 -1.41
C ALA A 84 0.91 4.07 -1.77
N MET A 85 -0.41 4.09 -1.97
CA MET A 85 -1.18 5.32 -2.03
C MET A 85 -1.48 5.82 -0.62
N ILE A 86 -1.12 7.07 -0.35
CA ILE A 86 -1.38 7.73 0.93
C ILE A 86 -2.02 9.10 0.70
N PRO A 87 -2.72 9.67 1.69
CA PRO A 87 -3.24 11.03 1.58
C PRO A 87 -2.10 12.05 1.41
N ALA A 88 -2.30 13.03 0.53
CA ALA A 88 -1.27 14.01 0.16
C ALA A 88 -0.86 14.94 1.33
N ASP A 89 -1.76 15.13 2.29
CA ASP A 89 -1.59 15.96 3.49
C ASP A 89 -0.81 15.26 4.62
N PHE A 90 -0.41 14.00 4.46
CA PHE A 90 0.53 13.36 5.39
C PHE A 90 1.87 14.12 5.40
N THR A 91 2.27 14.60 6.56
CA THR A 91 3.57 15.28 6.75
C THR A 91 4.73 14.29 6.57
N TRP A 92 5.93 14.80 6.24
CA TRP A 92 7.14 13.98 6.04
C TRP A 92 7.49 13.06 7.23
N THR A 93 7.30 13.54 8.47
CA THR A 93 7.46 12.73 9.68
C THR A 93 6.36 11.66 9.81
N GLY A 94 5.18 11.92 9.25
CA GLY A 94 4.12 10.95 9.02
C GLY A 94 4.53 9.85 8.05
N GLU A 95 5.05 10.21 6.87
CA GLU A 95 5.37 9.27 5.78
C GLU A 95 6.39 8.20 6.15
N LYS A 96 7.53 8.57 6.73
CA LYS A 96 8.66 7.64 6.95
C LYS A 96 8.50 6.69 8.13
N LYS A 97 7.72 7.05 9.15
CA LYS A 97 7.58 6.28 10.41
C LYS A 97 6.25 5.60 10.60
N ASN A 98 5.26 5.83 9.73
CA ASN A 98 3.90 5.38 9.99
C ASN A 98 3.30 4.48 8.93
N VAL A 99 3.99 4.14 7.84
CA VAL A 99 3.38 3.28 6.83
C VAL A 99 3.66 1.80 7.09
N ILE A 100 4.92 1.40 7.28
CA ILE A 100 5.28 0.07 7.79
C ILE A 100 5.47 0.19 9.30
N LEU A 101 4.68 -0.56 10.06
CA LEU A 101 4.73 -0.57 11.53
C LEU A 101 5.77 -1.58 12.03
N THR A 102 5.68 -2.81 11.52
CA THR A 102 6.54 -3.94 11.88
C THR A 102 6.57 -4.95 10.73
N TYR A 103 7.56 -5.84 10.74
CA TYR A 103 7.58 -7.01 9.87
C TYR A 103 8.12 -8.23 10.62
N ASN A 104 7.65 -9.41 10.23
CA ASN A 104 8.19 -10.70 10.67
C ASN A 104 8.52 -11.54 9.43
N VAL A 105 9.60 -12.31 9.50
CA VAL A 105 10.02 -13.27 8.47
C VAL A 105 9.87 -14.67 9.06
N PHE A 106 9.27 -15.58 8.29
CA PHE A 106 8.97 -16.96 8.68
C PHE A 106 9.71 -17.95 7.78
#